data_AF-A0A183D3I1-F1
#
_entry.id   AF-A0A183D3I1-F1
#
_cell.length_a   1.000
_cell.length_b   1.000
_cell.length_c   1.000
_cell.angle_alpha   90.00
_cell.angle_beta   90.00
_cell.angle_gamma   90.00
#
_symmetry.space_group_name_H-M   'P 1'
#
loop_
_entity.id
_entity.type
_entity.pdbx_description
1 polymer ?
#
loop_
_entity_poly.entity_id
_entity_poly.type
_entity_poly.pdbx_seq_one_letter_code
_entity_poly.pdbx_strand_id
1 'polypeptide(L)'
;LTIPFLQANEWGLKPEQALALKVTWSKLCETPHSTCRGINAIMDQKNKAVREIFYSAAFFNGISEHRKSYSIATLHDHSHFFISLISQVIHSFDFRSVDILEHIDKIGVCHAGLKKFGFRQAVWEQLGEELIDALVVQVCIKSLRTQKPEDLKT
;
A
#
# COMPACT_ATOMS: atom_id res chain seq x y z
N LEU A 1 4.42 16.19 -27.46
CA LEU A 1 3.55 15.56 -26.45
C LEU A 1 4.28 15.66 -25.11
N THR A 2 3.95 16.68 -24.32
CA THR A 2 4.61 17.02 -23.06
C THR A 2 4.06 16.09 -21.98
N ILE A 3 4.92 15.25 -21.41
CA ILE A 3 4.52 14.17 -20.51
C ILE A 3 4.24 14.75 -19.11
N PRO A 4 3.05 14.52 -18.50
CA PRO A 4 2.76 15.05 -17.17
C PRO A 4 3.44 14.19 -16.10
N PHE A 5 4.75 14.36 -15.92
CA PHE A 5 5.53 13.84 -14.77
C PHE A 5 6.16 14.98 -13.97
N LEU A 6 5.60 16.18 -14.09
CA LEU A 6 6.14 17.41 -13.53
C LEU A 6 6.42 17.33 -12.02
N GLN A 7 5.86 16.33 -11.33
CA GLN A 7 5.90 16.22 -9.87
C GLN A 7 6.38 14.88 -9.31
N ALA A 8 6.75 13.91 -10.15
CA ALA A 8 7.43 12.70 -9.67
C ALA A 8 8.68 13.04 -8.84
N ASN A 9 9.35 14.14 -9.17
CA ASN A 9 10.51 14.66 -8.45
C ASN A 9 10.19 15.09 -7.00
N GLU A 10 8.96 15.58 -6.71
CA GLU A 10 8.54 15.90 -5.33
C GLU A 10 8.46 14.64 -4.45
N TRP A 11 8.20 13.50 -5.09
CA TRP A 11 8.21 12.17 -4.47
C TRP A 11 9.59 11.50 -4.51
N GLY A 12 10.63 12.20 -4.99
CA GLY A 12 11.98 11.65 -5.15
C GLY A 12 12.10 10.61 -6.27
N LEU A 13 11.14 10.55 -7.19
CA LEU A 13 11.10 9.58 -8.29
C LEU A 13 11.51 10.21 -9.61
N LYS A 14 12.27 9.45 -10.41
CA LYS A 14 12.49 9.77 -11.83
C LYS A 14 11.19 9.53 -12.62
N PRO A 15 10.96 10.24 -13.74
CA PRO A 15 9.79 10.04 -14.59
C PRO A 15 9.59 8.59 -15.03
N GLU A 16 10.66 7.86 -15.34
CA GLU A 16 10.59 6.46 -15.76
C GLU A 16 10.16 5.55 -14.59
N GLN A 17 10.59 5.86 -13.37
CA GLN A 17 10.19 5.13 -12.16
C GLN A 17 8.71 5.36 -11.85
N ALA A 18 8.26 6.62 -11.94
CA ALA A 18 6.85 6.97 -11.77
C ALA A 18 5.97 6.28 -12.83
N LEU A 19 6.40 6.27 -14.09
CA LEU A 19 5.71 5.55 -15.16
C LEU A 19 5.63 4.04 -14.89
N ALA A 20 6.74 3.43 -14.49
CA ALA A 20 6.79 2.00 -14.18
C ALA A 20 5.84 1.64 -13.04
N LEU A 21 5.81 2.44 -11.97
CA LEU A 21 4.88 2.25 -10.85
C LEU A 21 3.42 2.37 -11.29
N LYS A 22 3.07 3.40 -12.08
CA LYS A 22 1.70 3.57 -12.61
C LYS A 22 1.25 2.40 -13.46
N VAL A 23 2.09 1.96 -14.39
CA VAL A 23 1.76 0.85 -15.30
C VAL A 23 1.61 -0.45 -14.52
N THR A 24 2.55 -0.74 -13.60
CA THR A 24 2.48 -1.93 -12.76
C THR A 24 1.23 -1.92 -11.87
N TRP A 25 0.92 -0.78 -11.25
CA TRP A 25 -0.24 -0.63 -10.38
C TRP A 25 -1.57 -0.77 -11.13
N SER A 26 -1.73 -0.13 -12.28
CA SER A 26 -2.94 -0.28 -13.13
C SER A 26 -3.19 -1.74 -13.47
N LYS A 27 -2.15 -2.44 -13.94
CA LYS A 27 -2.21 -3.87 -14.30
C LYS A 27 -2.50 -4.79 -13.12
N LEU A 28 -2.19 -4.36 -11.90
CA LEU A 28 -2.54 -5.08 -10.69
C LEU A 28 -4.02 -4.86 -10.38
N CYS A 29 -4.47 -3.61 -10.36
CA CYS A 29 -5.87 -3.26 -10.08
C CYS A 29 -6.85 -3.83 -11.12
N GLU A 30 -6.46 -3.98 -12.38
CA GLU A 30 -7.26 -4.59 -13.45
C GLU A 30 -7.56 -6.08 -13.22
N THR A 31 -6.73 -6.78 -12.44
CA THR A 31 -6.96 -8.19 -12.09
C THR A 31 -7.86 -8.28 -10.85
N PRO A 32 -9.17 -8.57 -10.97
CA PRO A 32 -10.15 -8.33 -9.90
C PRO A 32 -9.93 -9.17 -8.64
N HIS A 33 -9.10 -10.21 -8.72
CA HIS A 33 -8.95 -11.20 -7.66
C HIS A 33 -7.52 -11.41 -7.15
N SER A 34 -6.46 -10.87 -7.77
CA SER A 34 -5.07 -11.16 -7.33
C SER A 34 -4.47 -10.09 -6.42
N THR A 35 -4.82 -8.82 -6.62
CA THR A 35 -4.15 -7.69 -5.95
C THR A 35 -4.65 -7.51 -4.52
N CYS A 36 -5.97 -7.55 -4.31
CA CYS A 36 -6.54 -7.59 -2.96
C CYS A 36 -6.13 -8.87 -2.23
N ARG A 37 -6.01 -10.03 -2.89
CA ARG A 37 -5.55 -11.25 -2.20
C ARG A 37 -4.08 -11.19 -1.79
N GLY A 38 -3.19 -10.66 -2.63
CA GLY A 38 -1.78 -10.50 -2.30
C GLY A 38 -1.55 -9.51 -1.16
N ILE A 39 -2.18 -8.33 -1.23
CA ILE A 39 -2.04 -7.27 -0.21
C ILE A 39 -2.77 -7.65 1.09
N ASN A 40 -3.95 -8.26 1.02
CA ASN A 40 -4.60 -8.79 2.21
C ASN A 40 -3.76 -9.90 2.85
N ALA A 41 -3.11 -10.78 2.07
CA ALA A 41 -2.21 -11.80 2.62
C ALA A 41 -0.96 -11.19 3.28
N ILE A 42 -0.43 -10.09 2.75
CA ILE A 42 0.67 -9.31 3.37
C ILE A 42 0.22 -8.76 4.72
N MET A 43 -0.92 -8.07 4.76
CA MET A 43 -1.40 -7.42 5.99
C MET A 43 -1.93 -8.41 7.04
N ASP A 44 -2.56 -9.51 6.61
CA ASP A 44 -3.24 -10.47 7.48
C ASP A 44 -2.38 -11.68 7.84
N GLN A 45 -1.74 -12.32 6.86
CA GLN A 45 -1.08 -13.62 7.08
C GLN A 45 0.39 -13.49 7.45
N LYS A 46 1.12 -12.55 6.85
CA LYS A 46 2.58 -12.44 6.99
C LYS A 46 3.03 -11.60 8.17
N ASN A 47 2.27 -10.59 8.59
CA ASN A 47 2.74 -9.65 9.60
C ASN A 47 2.07 -9.86 10.97
N LYS A 48 2.66 -10.78 11.77
CA LYS A 48 2.21 -11.05 13.15
C LYS A 48 2.19 -9.77 14.00
N ALA A 49 3.16 -8.88 13.83
CA ALA A 49 3.25 -7.63 14.58
C ALA A 49 2.08 -6.69 14.26
N VAL A 50 1.67 -6.58 12.99
CA VAL A 50 0.48 -5.81 12.59
C VAL A 50 -0.77 -6.36 13.29
N ARG A 51 -0.99 -7.69 13.25
CA ARG A 51 -2.16 -8.29 13.93
C ARG A 51 -2.14 -8.02 15.44
N GLU A 52 -1.00 -8.17 16.09
CA GLU A 52 -0.86 -7.92 17.54
C GLU A 52 -1.18 -6.46 17.90
N ILE A 53 -0.78 -5.50 17.07
CA ILE A 53 -1.12 -4.08 17.25
C ILE A 53 -2.63 -3.86 17.08
N PHE A 54 -3.26 -4.45 16.06
CA PHE A 54 -4.70 -4.36 15.85
C PHE A 54 -5.49 -4.95 17.03
N TYR A 55 -5.11 -6.13 17.52
CA TYR A 55 -5.76 -6.75 18.66
C TYR A 55 -5.54 -5.95 19.95
N SER A 56 -4.33 -5.45 20.19
CA SER A 56 -4.02 -4.64 21.37
C SER A 56 -4.79 -3.32 21.39
N ALA A 57 -4.88 -2.66 20.24
CA ALA A 57 -5.65 -1.42 20.08
C ALA A 57 -7.15 -1.68 20.22
N ALA A 58 -7.69 -2.73 19.59
CA ALA A 58 -9.10 -3.10 19.71
C ALA A 58 -9.47 -3.49 21.14
N PHE A 59 -8.63 -4.25 21.84
CA PHE A 59 -8.82 -4.61 23.23
C PHE A 59 -8.81 -3.39 24.16
N PHE A 60 -7.83 -2.50 23.99
CA PHE A 60 -7.76 -1.27 24.79
C PHE A 60 -8.95 -0.35 24.51
N ASN A 61 -9.36 -0.22 23.24
CA ASN A 61 -10.54 0.56 22.87
C ASN A 61 -11.80 -0.05 23.49
N GLY A 62 -11.98 -1.37 23.43
CA GLY A 62 -13.09 -2.09 24.04
C GLY A 62 -13.18 -1.96 25.57
N ILE A 63 -12.03 -1.83 26.25
CA ILE A 63 -11.99 -1.54 27.70
C ILE A 63 -12.30 -0.07 27.98
N SER A 64 -11.85 0.84 27.11
CA SER A 64 -12.15 2.27 27.23
C SER A 64 -13.60 2.62 26.85
N GLU A 65 -14.29 1.72 26.15
CA GLU A 65 -15.61 1.85 25.50
C GLU A 65 -16.82 1.82 26.46
N HIS A 66 -16.67 2.29 27.70
CA HIS A 66 -17.83 2.80 28.43
C HIS A 66 -18.30 4.18 27.92
N ARG A 67 -17.62 4.78 26.92
CA ARG A 67 -18.01 6.07 26.34
C ARG A 67 -17.75 6.14 24.82
N LYS A 68 -18.84 6.01 24.05
CA LYS A 68 -19.02 6.28 22.60
C LYS A 68 -18.85 5.09 21.65
N SER A 69 -19.96 4.77 20.98
CA SER A 69 -20.09 3.84 19.85
C SER A 69 -19.30 4.34 18.65
N TYR A 70 -18.08 3.85 18.47
CA TYR A 70 -17.36 3.92 17.21
C TYR A 70 -17.22 2.50 16.65
N SER A 71 -17.50 2.33 15.36
CA SER A 71 -17.27 1.05 14.67
C SER A 71 -15.78 0.67 14.78
N ILE A 72 -15.48 -0.52 15.28
CA ILE A 72 -14.13 -1.08 15.28
C ILE A 72 -13.75 -1.37 13.83
N ALA A 73 -12.86 -0.57 13.25
CA ALA A 73 -12.32 -0.82 11.90
C ALA A 73 -11.53 -2.14 11.90
N THR A 74 -11.88 -3.06 11.00
CA THR A 74 -11.22 -4.36 10.90
C THR A 74 -9.90 -4.27 10.13
N LEU A 75 -9.04 -5.28 10.27
CA LEU A 75 -7.82 -5.40 9.46
C LEU A 75 -8.12 -5.45 7.96
N HIS A 76 -9.26 -6.04 7.59
CA HIS A 76 -9.75 -6.05 6.21
C HIS A 76 -10.07 -4.62 5.73
N ASP A 77 -10.81 -3.83 6.52
CA ASP A 77 -11.13 -2.44 6.17
C ASP A 77 -9.87 -1.59 6.01
N HIS A 78 -8.88 -1.83 6.88
CA HIS A 78 -7.59 -1.18 6.80
C HIS A 78 -6.80 -1.59 5.55
N SER A 79 -6.93 -2.85 5.10
CA SER A 79 -6.32 -3.33 3.86
C SER A 79 -6.88 -2.60 2.63
N HIS A 80 -8.21 -2.45 2.57
CA HIS A 80 -8.85 -1.68 1.50
C HIS A 80 -8.43 -0.22 1.53
N PHE A 81 -8.42 0.40 2.71
CA PHE A 81 -7.94 1.77 2.87
C PHE A 81 -6.49 1.93 2.39
N PHE A 82 -5.60 0.99 2.73
CA PHE A 82 -4.21 1.01 2.30
C PHE A 82 -4.07 0.93 0.77
N ILE A 83 -4.82 0.04 0.12
CA ILE A 83 -4.83 -0.07 -1.36
C ILE A 83 -5.34 1.24 -2.00
N SER A 84 -6.39 1.83 -1.44
CA SER A 84 -6.91 3.12 -1.91
C SER A 84 -5.89 4.24 -1.72
N LEU A 85 -5.15 4.26 -0.62
CA LEU A 85 -4.10 5.23 -0.35
C LEU A 85 -2.97 5.14 -1.38
N ILE A 86 -2.45 3.93 -1.65
CA ILE A 86 -1.42 3.72 -2.67
C ILE A 86 -1.91 4.19 -4.05
N SER A 87 -3.18 3.92 -4.37
CA SER A 87 -3.78 4.41 -5.61
C SER A 87 -3.77 5.93 -5.68
N GLN A 88 -4.16 6.63 -4.62
CA GLN A 88 -4.15 8.10 -4.57
C GLN A 88 -2.73 8.68 -4.69
N VAL A 89 -1.74 8.08 -4.02
CA VAL A 89 -0.33 8.45 -4.15
C VAL A 89 0.13 8.34 -5.60
N ILE A 90 -0.14 7.22 -6.26
CA ILE A 90 0.27 7.00 -7.65
C ILE A 90 -0.42 7.98 -8.61
N HIS A 91 -1.69 8.33 -8.37
CA HIS A 91 -2.38 9.36 -9.16
C HIS A 91 -1.78 10.76 -8.95
N SER A 92 -1.27 11.05 -7.75
CA SER A 92 -0.64 12.35 -7.46
C SER A 92 0.71 12.58 -8.15
N PHE A 93 1.28 11.58 -8.83
CA PHE A 93 2.49 11.78 -9.63
C PHE A 93 2.27 12.73 -10.81
N ASP A 94 1.02 12.80 -11.30
CA ASP A 94 0.65 13.63 -12.45
C ASP A 94 0.17 15.03 -12.03
N PHE A 95 -0.35 15.17 -10.80
CA PHE A 95 -1.00 16.39 -10.31
C PHE A 95 -0.65 16.70 -8.85
N ARG A 96 -0.41 17.98 -8.56
CA ARG A 96 -0.14 18.43 -7.19
C ARG A 96 -1.39 18.31 -6.36
N SER A 97 -1.42 17.29 -5.51
CA SER A 97 -2.41 17.20 -4.45
C SER A 97 -1.70 17.55 -3.15
N VAL A 98 -1.83 18.80 -2.69
CA VAL A 98 -1.43 19.15 -1.31
C VAL A 98 -2.21 18.28 -0.31
N ASP A 99 -3.43 17.91 -0.69
CA ASP A 99 -4.34 17.09 0.11
C ASP A 99 -3.79 15.68 0.38
N ILE A 100 -3.10 15.02 -0.57
CA ILE A 100 -2.56 13.67 -0.32
C ILE A 100 -1.38 13.68 0.67
N LEU A 101 -0.52 14.71 0.62
CA LEU A 101 0.60 14.84 1.55
C LEU A 101 0.09 15.12 2.97
N GLU A 102 -0.86 16.05 3.11
CA GLU A 102 -1.50 16.31 4.41
C GLU A 102 -2.24 15.08 4.94
N HIS A 103 -2.84 14.29 4.05
CA HIS A 103 -3.49 13.03 4.43
C HIS A 103 -2.49 11.99 4.95
N ILE A 104 -1.33 11.84 4.29
CA ILE A 104 -0.24 10.96 4.75
C ILE A 104 0.30 11.43 6.11
N ASP A 105 0.47 12.73 6.32
CA ASP A 105 0.90 13.28 7.61
C ASP A 105 -0.07 12.93 8.73
N LYS A 106 -1.38 13.07 8.49
CA LYS A 106 -2.43 12.67 9.46
C LYS A 106 -2.35 11.18 9.77
N ILE A 107 -2.13 10.33 8.77
CA ILE A 107 -1.93 8.88 8.98
C ILE A 107 -0.70 8.64 9.86
N GLY A 108 0.40 9.33 9.60
CA GLY A 108 1.64 9.24 10.39
C GLY A 108 1.42 9.61 11.85
N VAL A 109 0.70 10.72 12.12
CA VAL A 109 0.34 11.14 13.48
C VAL A 109 -0.52 10.11 14.19
N CYS A 110 -1.54 9.56 13.52
CA CYS A 110 -2.38 8.50 14.08
C CYS A 110 -1.56 7.27 14.47
N HIS A 111 -0.64 6.82 13.61
CA HIS A 111 0.21 5.65 13.88
C HIS A 111 1.28 5.93 14.95
N ALA A 112 1.76 7.18 15.06
CA ALA A 112 2.63 7.56 16.17
C ALA A 112 1.93 7.38 17.54
N GLY A 113 0.62 7.61 17.60
CA GLY A 113 -0.22 7.32 18.78
C GLY A 113 -0.31 5.84 19.14
N LEU A 114 -0.01 4.94 18.21
CA LEU A 114 -0.02 3.49 18.41
C LEU A 114 1.32 2.94 18.94
N LYS A 115 2.35 3.78 19.11
CA LYS A 115 3.63 3.36 19.71
C LYS A 115 3.45 2.69 21.07
N LYS A 116 2.48 3.16 21.86
CA LYS A 116 2.09 2.58 23.16
C LYS A 116 1.52 1.15 23.06
N PHE A 117 1.10 0.73 21.87
CA PHE A 117 0.62 -0.61 21.56
C PHE A 117 1.65 -1.44 20.77
N GLY A 118 2.91 -1.00 20.72
CA GLY A 118 3.98 -1.73 20.06
C GLY A 118 4.21 -1.35 18.59
N PHE A 119 3.50 -0.34 18.05
CA PHE A 119 3.78 0.15 16.70
C PHE A 119 5.19 0.74 16.62
N ARG A 120 5.98 0.30 15.63
CA ARG A 120 7.35 0.76 15.36
C ARG A 120 7.48 1.13 13.89
N GLN A 121 8.40 2.05 13.58
CA GLN A 121 8.69 2.45 12.20
C GLN A 121 9.04 1.25 11.30
N ALA A 122 9.76 0.25 11.83
CA ALA A 122 10.08 -0.98 11.13
C ALA A 122 8.84 -1.72 10.56
N VAL A 123 7.66 -1.53 11.14
CA VAL A 123 6.41 -2.09 10.61
C VAL A 123 6.05 -1.45 9.25
N TRP A 124 6.27 -0.14 9.10
CA TRP A 124 6.09 0.54 7.81
C TRP A 124 7.11 0.09 6.78
N GLU A 125 8.37 -0.05 7.19
CA GLU A 125 9.46 -0.47 6.30
C GLU A 125 9.22 -1.88 5.78
N GLN A 126 8.92 -2.83 6.67
CA GLN A 126 8.59 -4.20 6.31
C GLN A 126 7.35 -4.28 5.41
N LEU A 127 6.30 -3.51 5.70
CA LEU A 127 5.11 -3.46 4.85
C LEU A 127 5.44 -2.94 3.44
N GLY A 128 6.31 -1.94 3.35
CA GLY A 128 6.81 -1.41 2.09
C GLY A 128 7.60 -2.46 1.29
N GLU A 129 8.52 -3.17 1.94
CA GLU A 129 9.29 -4.25 1.31
C GLU A 129 8.38 -5.36 0.78
N GLU A 130 7.45 -5.85 1.61
CA GLU A 130 6.51 -6.90 1.21
C GLU A 130 5.59 -6.47 0.05
N LEU A 131 5.20 -5.18 0.03
CA LEU A 131 4.45 -4.61 -1.08
C LEU A 131 5.29 -4.62 -2.36
N ILE A 132 6.54 -4.12 -2.32
CA ILE A 132 7.43 -4.10 -3.48
C ILE A 132 7.68 -5.52 -3.99
N ASP A 133 7.93 -6.49 -3.12
CA ASP A 133 8.09 -7.90 -3.51
C ASP A 133 6.86 -8.42 -4.25
N ALA A 134 5.65 -8.10 -3.77
CA ALA A 134 4.42 -8.46 -4.46
C ALA A 134 4.28 -7.76 -5.82
N LEU A 135 4.68 -6.49 -5.93
CA LEU A 135 4.69 -5.76 -7.21
C LEU A 135 5.68 -6.41 -8.20
N VAL A 136 6.92 -6.69 -7.77
CA VAL A 136 7.99 -7.23 -8.61
C VAL A 136 7.67 -8.65 -9.08
N VAL A 137 7.27 -9.55 -8.18
CA VAL A 137 6.94 -10.94 -8.52
C VAL A 137 5.81 -10.99 -9.56
N GLN A 138 4.80 -10.13 -9.42
CA GLN A 138 3.70 -10.05 -10.38
C GLN A 138 4.16 -9.54 -11.76
N VAL A 139 5.08 -8.57 -11.79
CA VAL A 139 5.69 -8.09 -13.04
C VAL A 139 6.50 -9.20 -13.72
N CYS A 140 7.32 -9.94 -12.97
CA CYS A 140 8.13 -11.04 -13.49
C CYS A 140 7.30 -12.19 -14.04
N ILE A 141 6.30 -12.68 -13.29
CA ILE A 141 5.44 -13.79 -13.73
C ILE A 141 4.63 -13.42 -14.97
N LYS A 142 4.13 -12.19 -15.05
CA LYS A 142 3.37 -11.74 -16.23
C LYS A 142 4.28 -11.57 -17.46
N SER A 143 5.49 -11.03 -17.29
CA SER A 143 6.48 -10.92 -18.38
C SER A 143 6.84 -12.29 -18.98
N LEU A 144 6.97 -13.31 -18.13
CA LEU A 144 7.22 -14.69 -18.55
C LEU A 144 6.02 -15.33 -19.28
N ARG A 145 4.78 -14.97 -18.92
CA ARG A 145 3.58 -15.47 -19.62
C ARG A 145 3.33 -14.80 -20.97
N THR A 146 3.83 -13.59 -21.17
CA THR A 146 3.71 -12.85 -22.44
C THR A 146 4.81 -13.20 -23.45
N GLN A 147 5.91 -13.82 -23.03
CA GLN A 147 6.87 -14.43 -23.97
C GLN A 147 6.25 -15.71 -24.53
N LYS A 148 5.85 -15.69 -25.80
CA LYS A 148 5.50 -16.93 -26.52
C LYS A 148 6.79 -17.73 -26.74
N PRO A 149 6.74 -19.07 -26.70
CA PRO A 149 7.91 -19.92 -26.94
C PRO A 149 8.51 -19.79 -28.36
N GLU A 150 7.89 -19.01 -29.25
CA GLU A 150 8.39 -18.74 -30.60
C GLU A 150 9.52 -17.71 -30.64
N ASP A 151 9.72 -16.92 -29.58
CA ASP A 151 10.77 -15.88 -29.50
C ASP A 151 12.10 -16.39 -28.91
N LEU A 152 12.20 -17.69 -28.56
CA LEU A 152 13.40 -18.29 -27.94
C LEU A 152 14.34 -19.01 -28.92
N LYS A 153 14.23 -18.75 -30.23
CA LYS A 153 15.18 -19.26 -31.23
C LYS A 153 15.85 -18.12 -31.99
N THR A 154 17.03 -17.75 -31.53
CA THR A 154 18.13 -17.21 -32.34
C THR A 154 19.43 -17.83 -31.85
#